data_AF-A0A0L8AKV5-F1
#
_entry.id   AF-A0A0L8AKV5-F1
#
_cell.length_a   1.000
_cell.length_b   1.000
_cell.length_c   1.000
_cell.angle_alpha   90.00
_cell.angle_beta   90.00
_cell.angle_gamma   90.00
#
_symmetry.space_group_name_H-M   'P 1'
#
loop_
_entity.id
_entity.type
_entity.pdbx_description
1 polymer ?
#
loop_
_entity_poly.entity_id
_entity_poly.type
_entity_poly.pdbx_seq_one_letter_code
_entity_poly.pdbx_strand_id
1 'polypeptide(L)'
;MSEFWINILVTLVVGTLLFYWQERVKKKLEREGKELQADLDKVVNESNVRFSQAYSIRTVAMRELYKKLVQTESALKKFITPGSSFGKNEKDELRENTKASITLFEEFYFQNAILFNVETCTSIEKIIELLNEIYFGYGIMKDIATTVQNEKKVELQDDFRKKCDLTFQKLIPNLKNNLKKTFRAEFGIT
;
A
#
# COMPACT_ATOMS: atom_id res chain seq x y z
N MET A 1 -43.35 -15.87 75.89
CA MET A 1 -42.91 -16.97 75.00
C MET A 1 -43.30 -16.76 73.54
N SER A 2 -44.46 -16.16 73.21
CA SER A 2 -44.89 -15.93 71.82
C SER A 2 -43.98 -14.97 71.02
N GLU A 3 -43.50 -13.89 71.63
CA GLU A 3 -42.67 -12.87 70.96
C GLU A 3 -41.31 -13.42 70.46
N PHE A 4 -40.74 -14.38 71.18
CA PHE A 4 -39.48 -15.01 70.79
C PHE A 4 -39.59 -15.77 69.46
N TRP A 5 -40.67 -16.53 69.29
CA TRP A 5 -40.93 -17.27 68.05
C TRP A 5 -41.25 -16.34 66.88
N ILE A 6 -41.93 -15.21 67.15
CA ILE A 6 -42.22 -14.19 66.13
C ILE A 6 -40.92 -13.56 65.61
N ASN A 7 -39.99 -13.19 66.51
CA ASN A 7 -38.70 -12.61 66.11
C ASN A 7 -37.84 -13.58 65.27
N ILE A 8 -37.82 -14.88 65.62
CA ILE A 8 -37.11 -15.90 64.83
C ILE A 8 -37.73 -16.04 63.44
N LEU A 9 -39.06 -16.02 63.34
CA LEU A 9 -39.75 -16.15 62.05
C LEU A 9 -39.46 -14.93 61.15
N VAL A 10 -39.46 -13.72 61.72
CA VAL A 10 -39.14 -12.47 61.00
C VAL A 10 -37.70 -12.48 60.48
N THR A 11 -36.72 -12.89 61.29
CA THR A 11 -35.31 -12.92 60.84
C THR A 11 -35.07 -13.94 59.74
N LEU A 12 -35.72 -15.11 59.78
CA LEU A 12 -35.67 -16.11 58.72
C LEU A 12 -36.29 -15.59 57.41
N VAL A 13 -37.44 -14.93 57.49
CA VAL A 13 -38.10 -14.34 56.31
C VAL A 13 -37.24 -13.22 55.71
N VAL A 14 -36.72 -12.31 56.52
CA VAL A 14 -35.84 -11.24 56.04
C VAL A 14 -34.54 -11.81 55.44
N GLY A 15 -33.95 -12.82 56.08
CA GLY A 15 -32.73 -13.49 55.59
C GLY A 15 -32.93 -14.15 54.22
N THR A 16 -34.04 -14.87 54.04
CA THR A 16 -34.38 -15.51 52.76
C THR A 16 -34.69 -14.49 51.66
N LEU A 17 -35.37 -13.38 51.99
CA LEU A 17 -35.61 -12.28 51.04
C LEU A 17 -34.31 -11.59 50.63
N LEU A 18 -33.40 -11.33 51.58
CA LEU A 18 -32.08 -10.75 51.29
C LEU A 18 -31.24 -11.67 50.40
N PHE A 19 -31.22 -12.98 50.71
CA PHE A 19 -30.53 -13.97 49.89
C PHE A 19 -31.10 -14.01 48.46
N TYR A 20 -32.43 -14.03 48.32
CA TYR A 20 -33.08 -14.00 47.01
C TYR A 20 -32.76 -12.72 46.23
N TRP A 21 -32.72 -11.58 46.91
CA TRP A 21 -32.36 -10.30 46.30
C TRP A 21 -30.90 -10.25 45.85
N GLN A 22 -29.95 -10.72 46.67
CA GLN A 22 -28.54 -10.84 46.31
C GLN A 22 -28.34 -11.72 45.07
N GLU A 23 -29.00 -12.87 45.03
CA GLU A 23 -28.90 -13.80 43.90
C GLU A 23 -29.49 -13.21 42.60
N ARG A 24 -30.59 -12.44 42.72
CA ARG A 24 -31.18 -11.68 41.60
C ARG A 24 -30.21 -10.62 41.07
N VAL A 25 -29.59 -9.84 41.95
CA VAL A 25 -28.63 -8.80 41.57
C VAL A 25 -27.39 -9.43 40.92
N LYS A 26 -26.86 -10.51 41.50
CA LYS A 26 -25.71 -11.24 40.95
C LYS A 26 -26.00 -11.77 39.54
N LYS A 27 -27.14 -12.41 39.33
CA LYS A 27 -27.56 -12.89 38.00
C LYS A 27 -27.75 -11.77 37.00
N LYS A 28 -28.25 -10.60 37.44
CA LYS A 28 -28.38 -9.41 36.58
C LYS A 28 -27.01 -8.90 36.14
N LEU A 29 -26.06 -8.75 37.08
CA LEU A 29 -24.68 -8.33 36.79
C LEU A 29 -23.94 -9.33 35.89
N GLU A 30 -24.10 -10.64 36.12
CA GLU A 30 -23.51 -11.66 35.25
C GLU A 30 -24.09 -11.63 33.84
N ARG A 31 -25.39 -11.38 33.69
CA ARG A 31 -26.04 -11.23 32.39
C ARG A 31 -25.52 -9.99 31.68
N GLU A 32 -25.53 -8.83 32.34
CA GLU A 32 -24.99 -7.58 31.79
C GLU A 32 -23.51 -7.74 31.40
N GLY A 33 -22.70 -8.37 32.25
CA GLY A 33 -21.30 -8.67 31.95
C GLY A 33 -21.12 -9.54 30.71
N LYS A 34 -21.95 -10.58 30.53
CA LYS A 34 -21.93 -11.42 29.33
C LYS A 34 -22.41 -10.68 28.08
N GLU A 35 -23.42 -9.82 28.21
CA GLU A 35 -23.91 -8.99 27.10
C GLU A 35 -22.84 -7.98 26.65
N LEU A 36 -22.21 -7.28 27.59
CA LEU A 36 -21.08 -6.39 27.30
C LEU A 36 -19.91 -7.13 26.66
N GLN A 37 -19.57 -8.33 27.14
CA GLN A 37 -18.51 -9.14 26.55
C GLN A 37 -18.86 -9.57 25.12
N ALA A 38 -20.09 -10.01 24.87
CA ALA A 38 -20.55 -10.40 23.54
C ALA A 38 -20.55 -9.21 22.56
N ASP A 39 -20.94 -8.02 23.03
CA ASP A 39 -20.89 -6.79 22.23
C ASP A 39 -19.46 -6.38 21.90
N LEU A 40 -18.54 -6.47 22.87
CA LEU A 40 -17.11 -6.24 22.65
C LEU A 40 -16.54 -7.23 21.63
N ASP A 41 -16.82 -8.52 21.79
CA ASP A 41 -16.36 -9.56 20.87
C ASP A 41 -16.89 -9.32 19.45
N LYS A 42 -18.14 -8.88 19.34
CA LYS A 42 -18.74 -8.51 18.05
C LYS A 42 -18.02 -7.32 17.41
N VAL A 43 -17.79 -6.24 18.16
CA VAL A 43 -17.08 -5.05 17.65
C VAL A 43 -15.64 -5.38 17.26
N VAL A 44 -14.95 -6.18 18.07
CA VAL A 44 -13.59 -6.65 17.78
C VAL A 44 -13.59 -7.49 16.50
N ASN A 45 -14.54 -8.40 16.34
CA ASN A 45 -14.64 -9.24 15.14
C ASN A 45 -14.92 -8.40 13.89
N GLU A 46 -15.87 -7.46 13.95
CA GLU A 46 -16.16 -6.55 12.83
C GLU A 46 -14.96 -5.70 12.44
N SER A 47 -14.23 -5.19 13.44
CA SER A 47 -12.99 -4.43 13.22
C SER A 47 -11.91 -5.28 12.56
N ASN A 48 -11.70 -6.51 13.06
CA ASN A 48 -10.73 -7.45 12.50
C ASN A 48 -11.05 -7.81 11.05
N VAL A 49 -12.33 -8.02 10.71
CA VAL A 49 -12.76 -8.28 9.33
C VAL A 49 -12.44 -7.09 8.42
N ARG A 50 -12.81 -5.87 8.84
CA ARG A 50 -12.54 -4.64 8.06
C ARG A 50 -11.04 -4.42 7.87
N PHE A 51 -10.26 -4.60 8.94
CA PHE A 51 -8.81 -4.47 8.89
C PHE A 51 -8.19 -5.51 7.95
N SER A 52 -8.61 -6.78 8.05
CA SER A 52 -8.13 -7.86 7.17
C SER A 52 -8.42 -7.57 5.70
N GLN A 53 -9.62 -7.06 5.39
CA GLN A 53 -10.00 -6.67 4.03
C GLN A 53 -9.15 -5.50 3.51
N ALA A 54 -9.02 -4.41 4.27
CA ALA A 54 -8.21 -3.26 3.89
C ALA A 54 -6.74 -3.65 3.68
N TYR A 55 -6.22 -4.48 4.57
CA TYR A 55 -4.86 -5.01 4.49
C TYR A 55 -4.64 -5.89 3.24
N SER A 56 -5.60 -6.76 2.93
CA SER A 56 -5.57 -7.59 1.71
C SER A 56 -5.58 -6.74 0.44
N ILE A 57 -6.46 -5.73 0.37
CA ILE A 57 -6.53 -4.78 -0.76
C ILE A 57 -5.19 -4.07 -0.95
N ARG A 58 -4.62 -3.55 0.14
CA ARG A 58 -3.33 -2.85 0.12
C ARG A 58 -2.18 -3.76 -0.34
N THR A 59 -2.14 -4.98 0.16
CA THR A 59 -1.15 -6.01 -0.26
C THR A 59 -1.21 -6.25 -1.77
N VAL A 60 -2.42 -6.47 -2.29
CA VAL A 60 -2.63 -6.73 -3.73
C VAL A 60 -2.18 -5.51 -4.54
N ALA A 61 -2.56 -4.31 -4.11
CA ALA A 61 -2.15 -3.08 -4.78
C ALA A 61 -0.62 -2.91 -4.79
N MET A 62 0.06 -3.19 -3.69
CA MET A 62 1.52 -3.09 -3.59
C MET A 62 2.24 -4.09 -4.50
N ARG A 63 1.74 -5.32 -4.62
CA ARG A 63 2.27 -6.33 -5.54
C ARG A 63 2.10 -5.92 -7.00
N GLU A 64 0.91 -5.44 -7.38
CA GLU A 64 0.65 -5.00 -8.76
C GLU A 64 1.45 -3.73 -9.11
N LEU A 65 1.61 -2.80 -8.17
CA LEU A 65 2.47 -1.62 -8.34
C LEU A 65 3.92 -2.06 -8.63
N TYR A 66 4.46 -2.97 -7.83
CA TYR A 66 5.82 -3.50 -8.02
C TYR A 66 5.98 -4.14 -9.40
N LYS A 67 5.00 -4.95 -9.83
CA LYS A 67 5.01 -5.59 -11.14
C LYS A 67 5.04 -4.58 -12.29
N LYS A 68 4.17 -3.56 -12.24
CA LYS A 68 4.11 -2.49 -13.25
C LYS A 68 5.37 -1.64 -13.28
N LEU A 69 5.97 -1.36 -12.13
CA LEU A 69 7.26 -0.67 -12.04
C LEU A 69 8.36 -1.46 -12.75
N VAL A 70 8.45 -2.78 -12.52
CA VAL A 70 9.44 -3.65 -13.18
C VAL A 70 9.21 -3.74 -14.69
N GLN A 71 7.95 -3.83 -15.12
CA GLN A 71 7.60 -3.83 -16.55
C GLN A 71 8.03 -2.53 -17.23
N THR A 72 7.75 -1.40 -16.58
CA THR A 72 8.10 -0.07 -17.08
C THR A 72 9.61 0.15 -17.13
N GLU A 73 10.33 -0.25 -16.07
CA GLU A 73 11.79 -0.24 -16.06
C GLU A 73 12.38 -1.05 -17.23
N SER A 74 11.85 -2.25 -17.46
CA SER A 74 12.30 -3.14 -18.53
C SER A 74 12.02 -2.56 -19.93
N ALA A 75 10.81 -2.06 -20.15
CA ALA A 75 10.41 -1.44 -21.41
C ALA A 75 11.28 -0.21 -21.72
N LEU A 76 11.44 0.69 -20.74
CA LEU A 76 12.23 1.90 -20.92
C LEU A 76 13.72 1.60 -21.16
N LYS A 77 14.30 0.63 -20.46
CA LYS A 77 15.70 0.19 -20.72
C LYS A 77 15.91 -0.31 -22.15
N LYS A 78 14.97 -1.11 -22.66
CA LYS A 78 15.00 -1.59 -24.05
C LYS A 78 14.85 -0.45 -25.06
N PHE A 79 14.02 0.53 -24.75
CA PHE A 79 13.79 1.69 -25.60
C PHE A 79 15.02 2.61 -25.70
N ILE A 80 15.70 2.90 -24.58
CA ILE A 80 16.89 3.77 -24.59
C ILE A 80 18.15 3.05 -25.10
N THR A 81 18.17 1.71 -25.06
CA THR A 81 19.28 0.88 -25.57
C THR A 81 18.78 -0.09 -26.66
N PRO A 82 18.27 0.41 -27.79
CA PRO A 82 17.77 -0.47 -28.84
C PRO A 82 18.93 -1.25 -29.46
N GLY A 83 18.70 -2.50 -29.83
CA GLY A 83 19.70 -3.31 -30.52
C GLY A 83 20.14 -2.65 -31.82
N SER A 84 21.43 -2.73 -32.15
CA SER A 84 21.99 -2.16 -33.40
C SER A 84 21.36 -2.76 -34.66
N SER A 85 20.87 -4.00 -34.58
CA SER A 85 20.16 -4.71 -35.64
C SER A 85 18.68 -4.32 -35.78
N PHE A 86 18.15 -3.45 -34.92
CA PHE A 86 16.70 -3.22 -34.89
C PHE A 86 16.24 -2.39 -36.07
N GLY A 87 15.22 -2.91 -36.77
CA GLY A 87 14.54 -2.23 -37.87
C GLY A 87 13.74 -1.01 -37.41
N LYS A 88 13.27 -0.17 -38.35
CA LYS A 88 12.43 0.99 -38.03
C LYS A 88 11.15 0.57 -37.30
N ASN A 89 10.46 -0.45 -37.81
CA ASN A 89 9.21 -0.94 -37.23
C ASN A 89 9.39 -1.43 -35.78
N GLU A 90 10.48 -2.15 -35.50
CA GLU A 90 10.78 -2.63 -34.14
C GLU A 90 11.06 -1.48 -33.17
N LYS A 91 11.73 -0.41 -33.64
CA LYS A 91 11.97 0.80 -32.84
C LYS A 91 10.69 1.56 -32.55
N ASP A 92 9.78 1.65 -33.51
CA ASP A 92 8.47 2.28 -33.33
C ASP A 92 7.61 1.44 -32.36
N GLU A 93 7.65 0.12 -32.46
CA GLU A 93 6.98 -0.78 -31.52
C GLU A 93 7.54 -0.64 -30.09
N LEU A 94 8.86 -0.57 -29.92
CA LEU A 94 9.48 -0.31 -28.62
C LEU A 94 9.02 1.02 -28.02
N ARG A 95 8.87 2.05 -28.85
CA ARG A 95 8.41 3.38 -28.43
C ARG A 95 6.98 3.32 -27.90
N GLU A 96 6.07 2.70 -28.65
CA GLU A 96 4.67 2.56 -28.24
C GLU A 96 4.52 1.66 -27.02
N ASN A 97 5.23 0.53 -26.97
CA ASN A 97 5.25 -0.36 -25.80
C ASN A 97 5.75 0.34 -24.54
N THR A 98 6.78 1.18 -24.66
CA THR A 98 7.32 1.95 -23.53
C THR A 98 6.33 2.99 -23.05
N LYS A 99 5.72 3.75 -23.96
CA LYS A 99 4.69 4.73 -23.64
C LYS A 99 3.49 4.08 -22.94
N ALA A 100 3.02 2.96 -23.47
CA ALA A 100 1.91 2.20 -22.89
C ALA A 100 2.27 1.71 -21.48
N SER A 101 3.48 1.20 -21.26
CA SER A 101 3.90 0.74 -19.93
C SER A 101 3.97 1.88 -18.91
N ILE A 102 4.52 3.05 -19.30
CA ILE A 102 4.55 4.25 -18.43
C ILE A 102 3.13 4.66 -18.06
N THR A 103 2.25 4.79 -19.05
CA THR A 103 0.84 5.16 -18.85
C THR A 103 0.12 4.19 -17.90
N LEU A 104 0.28 2.88 -18.11
CA LEU A 104 -0.33 1.85 -17.27
C LEU A 104 0.22 1.82 -15.84
N PHE A 105 1.45 2.29 -15.63
CA PHE A 105 2.03 2.43 -14.30
C PHE A 105 1.46 3.67 -13.59
N GLU A 106 1.40 4.80 -14.28
CA GLU A 106 0.83 6.05 -13.78
C GLU A 106 -0.64 5.91 -13.41
N GLU A 107 -1.47 5.42 -14.34
CA GLU A 107 -2.90 5.22 -14.12
C GLU A 107 -3.16 4.35 -12.89
N PHE A 108 -2.39 3.25 -12.77
CA PHE A 108 -2.51 2.36 -11.63
C PHE A 108 -2.13 3.06 -10.33
N TYR A 109 -1.03 3.82 -10.31
CA TYR A 109 -0.60 4.57 -9.14
C TYR A 109 -1.69 5.57 -8.72
N PHE A 110 -2.15 6.44 -9.62
CA PHE A 110 -3.11 7.48 -9.28
C PHE A 110 -4.46 6.91 -8.80
N GLN A 111 -4.92 5.80 -9.36
CA GLN A 111 -6.13 5.11 -8.90
C GLN A 111 -5.98 4.50 -7.49
N ASN A 112 -4.75 4.20 -7.06
CA ASN A 112 -4.46 3.48 -5.81
C ASN A 112 -3.66 4.31 -4.79
N ALA A 113 -3.41 5.60 -5.05
CA ALA A 113 -2.52 6.45 -4.26
C ALA A 113 -2.89 6.46 -2.76
N ILE A 114 -4.18 6.41 -2.45
CA ILE A 114 -4.72 6.39 -1.07
C ILE A 114 -4.29 5.14 -0.26
N LEU A 115 -3.86 4.07 -0.94
CA LEU A 115 -3.42 2.82 -0.29
C LEU A 115 -1.95 2.86 0.13
N PHE A 116 -1.19 3.87 -0.28
CA PHE A 116 0.23 3.98 -0.02
C PHE A 116 0.54 5.08 1.00
N ASN A 117 1.67 4.92 1.70
CA ASN A 117 2.14 5.96 2.61
C ASN A 117 2.76 7.13 1.82
N VAL A 118 2.83 8.30 2.46
CA VAL A 118 3.32 9.55 1.86
C VAL A 118 4.72 9.39 1.25
N GLU A 119 5.64 8.72 1.95
CA GLU A 119 7.01 8.51 1.46
C GLU A 119 7.04 7.71 0.14
N THR A 120 6.18 6.69 0.03
CA THR A 120 6.03 5.86 -1.16
C THR A 120 5.44 6.67 -2.30
N CYS A 121 4.38 7.47 -2.03
CA CYS A 121 3.76 8.37 -3.01
C CYS A 121 4.78 9.36 -3.59
N THR A 122 5.48 10.10 -2.74
CA THR A 122 6.52 11.06 -3.14
C THR A 122 7.61 10.41 -4.00
N SER A 123 8.01 9.18 -3.65
CA SER A 123 9.02 8.43 -4.42
C SER A 123 8.50 8.03 -5.80
N ILE A 124 7.24 7.60 -5.89
CA ILE A 124 6.61 7.19 -7.15
C ILE A 124 6.41 8.39 -8.07
N GLU A 125 5.89 9.51 -7.56
CA GLU A 125 5.68 10.73 -8.34
C GLU A 125 6.97 11.25 -8.96
N LYS A 126 8.05 11.27 -8.18
CA LYS A 126 9.39 11.61 -8.69
C LYS A 126 9.88 10.65 -9.78
N ILE A 127 9.58 9.36 -9.64
CA ILE A 127 9.93 8.38 -10.67
C ILE A 127 9.10 8.60 -11.93
N ILE A 128 7.80 8.86 -11.82
CA ILE A 128 6.90 9.16 -12.94
C ILE A 128 7.41 10.37 -13.73
N GLU A 129 7.74 11.46 -13.04
CA GLU A 129 8.31 12.66 -13.66
C GLU A 129 9.57 12.32 -14.47
N LEU A 130 10.52 11.61 -13.86
CA LEU A 130 11.78 11.24 -14.53
C LEU A 130 11.60 10.23 -15.67
N LEU A 131 10.66 9.29 -15.55
CA LEU A 131 10.34 8.34 -16.63
C LEU A 131 9.83 9.09 -17.86
N ASN A 132 8.95 10.08 -17.67
CA ASN A 132 8.47 10.93 -18.76
C ASN A 132 9.60 11.76 -19.36
N GLU A 133 10.41 12.42 -18.53
CA GLU A 133 11.57 13.17 -19.01
C GLU A 133 12.53 12.31 -19.83
N ILE A 134 12.81 11.08 -19.40
CA ILE A 134 13.68 10.14 -20.15
C ILE A 134 13.00 9.72 -21.46
N TYR A 135 11.72 9.40 -21.43
CA TYR A 135 10.98 9.00 -22.63
C TYR A 135 10.98 10.10 -23.70
N PHE A 136 10.64 11.34 -23.32
CA PHE A 136 10.63 12.48 -24.23
C PHE A 136 12.04 12.91 -24.63
N GLY A 137 12.98 12.96 -23.66
CA GLY A 137 14.37 13.35 -23.88
C GLY A 137 15.09 12.45 -24.88
N TYR A 138 14.84 11.14 -24.85
CA TYR A 138 15.39 10.20 -25.84
C TYR A 138 14.91 10.51 -27.27
N GLY A 139 13.62 10.82 -27.44
CA GLY A 139 13.07 11.24 -28.73
C GLY A 139 13.76 12.51 -29.26
N ILE A 140 13.89 13.51 -28.40
CA ILE A 140 14.51 14.80 -28.74
C ILE A 140 16.00 14.64 -29.09
N MET A 141 16.78 13.87 -28.32
CA MET A 141 18.21 13.69 -28.63
C MET A 141 18.45 12.98 -29.96
N LYS A 142 17.56 12.07 -30.37
CA LYS A 142 17.67 11.39 -31.66
C LYS A 142 17.53 12.38 -32.82
N ASP A 143 16.63 13.35 -32.68
CA ASP A 143 16.37 14.40 -33.68
C ASP A 143 17.42 15.52 -33.64
N ILE A 144 18.01 15.79 -32.47
CA ILE A 144 19.10 16.77 -32.29
C ILE A 144 20.44 16.23 -32.77
N ALA A 145 20.68 14.92 -32.68
CA ALA A 145 21.93 14.27 -33.07
C ALA A 145 22.33 14.55 -34.54
N THR A 146 21.36 14.89 -35.38
CA THR A 146 21.51 15.21 -36.81
C THR A 146 21.70 16.71 -37.11
N THR A 147 21.50 17.62 -36.13
CA THR A 147 21.17 19.02 -36.45
C THR A 147 21.95 20.09 -35.63
N VAL A 148 22.56 19.73 -34.49
CA VAL A 148 23.14 20.72 -33.55
C VAL A 148 24.68 20.62 -33.44
N GLN A 149 25.34 21.76 -33.15
CA GLN A 149 26.78 21.86 -32.88
C GLN A 149 27.24 20.96 -31.72
N ASN A 150 28.50 20.50 -31.79
CA ASN A 150 29.04 19.45 -30.92
C ASN A 150 28.96 19.75 -29.41
N GLU A 151 29.17 20.98 -28.96
CA GLU A 151 29.22 21.30 -27.51
C GLU A 151 27.85 21.16 -26.82
N LYS A 152 26.78 21.74 -27.37
CA LYS A 152 25.42 21.60 -26.84
C LYS A 152 24.91 20.16 -26.90
N LYS A 153 25.38 19.38 -27.88
CA LYS A 153 25.06 17.96 -28.00
C LYS A 153 25.67 17.14 -26.84
N VAL A 154 26.90 17.46 -26.43
CA VAL A 154 27.57 16.80 -25.30
C VAL A 154 26.85 17.10 -23.98
N GLU A 155 26.46 18.36 -23.75
CA GLU A 155 25.74 18.77 -22.54
C GLU A 155 24.39 18.03 -22.39
N LEU A 156 23.60 17.98 -23.46
CA LEU A 156 22.31 17.26 -23.47
C LEU A 156 22.46 15.76 -23.24
N GLN A 157 23.51 15.15 -23.81
CA GLN A 157 23.80 13.73 -23.59
C GLN A 157 24.22 13.44 -22.15
N ASP A 158 25.01 14.33 -21.54
CA ASP A 158 25.44 14.19 -20.15
C ASP A 158 24.27 14.36 -19.17
N ASP A 159 23.40 15.36 -19.38
CA ASP A 159 22.19 15.54 -18.57
C ASP A 159 21.26 14.32 -18.66
N PHE A 160 20.99 13.84 -19.87
CA PHE A 160 20.18 12.65 -20.06
C PHE A 160 20.78 11.41 -19.39
N ARG A 161 22.11 11.22 -19.52
CA ARG A 161 22.80 10.11 -18.87
C ARG A 161 22.68 10.19 -17.36
N LYS A 162 22.87 11.37 -16.77
CA LYS A 162 22.68 11.60 -15.32
C LYS A 162 21.26 11.26 -14.88
N LYS A 163 20.24 11.64 -15.64
CA LYS A 163 18.83 11.29 -15.36
C LYS A 163 18.60 9.78 -15.43
N CYS A 164 19.13 9.12 -16.45
CA CYS A 164 19.08 7.66 -16.56
C CYS A 164 19.76 6.98 -15.37
N ASP A 165 20.98 7.38 -15.03
CA ASP A 165 21.75 6.80 -13.93
C ASP A 165 21.04 7.01 -12.58
N LEU A 166 20.56 8.23 -12.31
CA LEU A 166 19.77 8.53 -11.12
C LEU A 166 18.51 7.64 -11.03
N THR A 167 17.78 7.50 -12.13
CA THR A 167 16.51 6.77 -12.16
C THR A 167 16.73 5.26 -12.00
N PHE A 168 17.62 4.68 -12.80
CA PHE A 168 17.79 3.22 -12.87
C PHE A 168 18.73 2.65 -11.82
N GLN A 169 19.72 3.42 -11.36
CA GLN A 169 20.69 2.93 -10.37
C GLN A 169 20.29 3.28 -8.93
N LYS A 170 19.49 4.34 -8.74
CA LYS A 170 19.12 4.81 -7.40
C LYS A 170 17.63 4.75 -7.12
N LEU A 171 16.81 5.50 -7.86
CA LEU A 171 15.41 5.69 -7.49
C LEU A 171 14.56 4.44 -7.64
N ILE A 172 14.57 3.79 -8.82
CA ILE A 172 13.81 2.56 -9.06
C ILE A 172 14.27 1.42 -8.13
N PRO A 173 15.59 1.15 -7.96
CA PRO A 173 16.05 0.16 -6.98
C PRO A 173 15.61 0.46 -5.55
N ASN A 174 15.70 1.72 -5.10
CA ASN A 174 15.27 2.12 -3.76
C ASN A 174 13.77 1.91 -3.58
N LEU A 175 12.94 2.34 -4.53
CA LEU A 175 11.49 2.11 -4.47
C LEU A 175 11.17 0.60 -4.44
N LYS A 176 11.80 -0.21 -5.31
CA LYS A 176 11.63 -1.67 -5.29
C LYS A 176 11.99 -2.28 -3.94
N ASN A 177 13.09 -1.83 -3.33
CA ASN A 177 13.53 -2.32 -2.03
C ASN A 177 12.58 -1.88 -0.91
N ASN A 178 12.10 -0.63 -0.94
CA ASN A 178 11.12 -0.14 0.02
C ASN A 178 9.81 -0.92 -0.09
N LEU A 179 9.24 -1.08 -1.29
CA LEU A 179 8.04 -1.88 -1.50
C LEU A 179 8.20 -3.33 -1.01
N LYS A 180 9.35 -3.96 -1.27
CA LYS A 180 9.65 -5.31 -0.76
C LYS A 180 9.75 -5.35 0.77
N LYS A 181 10.41 -4.37 1.38
CA LYS A 181 10.56 -4.28 2.84
C LYS A 181 9.21 -4.06 3.50
N THR A 182 8.40 -3.12 2.98
CA THR A 182 7.04 -2.87 3.46
C THR A 182 6.18 -4.12 3.32
N PHE A 183 6.21 -4.78 2.17
CA PHE A 183 5.49 -6.04 1.97
C PHE A 183 5.91 -7.11 2.98
N ARG A 184 7.21 -7.35 3.13
CA ARG A 184 7.73 -8.35 4.06
C ARG A 184 7.38 -8.06 5.52
N ALA A 185 7.54 -6.80 5.94
CA ALA A 185 7.20 -6.35 7.28
C ALA A 185 5.71 -6.54 7.59
N GLU A 186 4.84 -6.27 6.61
CA GLU A 186 3.41 -6.48 6.71
C GLU A 186 3.08 -7.96 6.99
N PHE A 187 3.79 -8.91 6.37
CA PHE A 187 3.61 -10.35 6.60
C PHE A 187 4.42 -10.93 7.77
N GLY A 188 5.13 -10.11 8.55
CA GLY A 188 6.00 -10.59 9.63
C GLY A 188 7.18 -11.42 9.15
N ILE A 189 7.57 -11.28 7.87
CA ILE A 189 8.71 -11.97 7.28
C ILE A 189 9.93 -11.04 7.47
N THR A 190 10.74 -11.31 8.51
CA THR A 190 12.04 -10.63 8.73
C THR A 190 13.15 -11.25 7.90
#